data_AF-A0A1G2WQ61-F1
#
_entry.id   AF-A0A1G2WQ61-F1
#
_cell.length_a   1.000
_cell.length_b   1.000
_cell.length_c   1.000
_cell.angle_alpha   90.00
_cell.angle_beta   90.00
_cell.angle_gamma   90.00
#
_symmetry.space_group_name_H-M   'P 1'
#
loop_
_entity.id
_entity.type
_entity.pdbx_description
1 polymer ?
#
loop_
_entity_poly.entity_id
_entity_poly.type
_entity_poly.pdbx_seq_one_letter_code
_entity_poly.pdbx_strand_id
1 'polypeptide(L)' 'MRYLGIARKEKGQVVMPDAFQTVTEGKLYEAIEIGNDILLVPSPLDKDRITRIERLTHLSIEEHRKTLEKLSK' A
#
# COMPACT_ATOMS: atom_id res chain seq x y z
N MET A 1 -9.27 11.62 -0.18
CA MET A 1 -8.93 10.76 -1.33
C MET A 1 -8.53 11.67 -2.49
N ARG A 2 -7.38 11.45 -3.14
CA ARG A 2 -6.91 12.29 -4.26
C ARG A 2 -7.20 11.54 -5.56
N TYR A 3 -8.07 12.09 -6.41
CA TYR A 3 -8.36 11.53 -7.74
C TYR A 3 -7.16 11.81 -8.65
N LEU A 4 -6.58 10.76 -9.26
CA LEU A 4 -5.39 10.85 -10.09
C LEU A 4 -5.69 10.75 -11.60
N GLY A 5 -6.98 10.69 -11.98
CA GLY A 5 -7.41 10.53 -13.37
C GLY A 5 -7.51 9.06 -13.82
N ILE A 6 -7.88 8.87 -15.08
CA ILE A 6 -8.04 7.57 -15.73
C ILE A 6 -6.89 7.40 -16.73
N ALA A 7 -6.08 6.35 -16.58
CA ALA A 7 -5.09 5.99 -17.59
C ALA A 7 -5.80 5.29 -18.77
N ARG A 8 -5.31 5.47 -19.99
CA ARG A 8 -5.95 4.90 -21.19
C ARG A 8 -5.00 4.05 -21.99
N LYS A 9 -5.52 3.00 -22.62
CA LYS A 9 -4.77 2.20 -23.58
C LYS A 9 -5.04 2.72 -25.00
N GLU A 10 -4.06 3.40 -25.59
CA GLU A 10 -4.11 3.87 -26.97
C GLU A 10 -3.01 3.22 -27.80
N LYS A 11 -3.39 2.55 -28.90
CA LYS A 11 -2.44 1.93 -29.86
C LYS A 11 -1.39 1.03 -29.22
N GLY A 12 -1.75 0.31 -28.15
CA GLY A 12 -0.86 -0.60 -27.43
C GLY A 12 0.04 0.07 -26.39
N GLN A 13 -0.10 1.38 -26.15
CA GLN A 13 0.61 2.12 -25.12
C GLN A 13 -0.34 2.57 -24.02
N VAL A 14 0.15 2.64 -22.78
CA VAL A 14 -0.61 3.18 -21.64
C VAL A 14 -0.29 4.67 -21.52
N VAL A 15 -1.30 5.50 -21.71
CA VAL A 15 -1.23 6.96 -21.52
C VAL A 15 -1.65 7.26 -20.10
N MET A 16 -0.72 7.80 -19.30
CA MET A 16 -0.97 8.21 -17.92
C MET A 16 -1.45 9.66 -17.84
N PRO A 17 -2.39 10.00 -16.93
CA PRO A 17 -2.78 11.38 -16.68
C PRO A 17 -1.64 12.24 -16.12
N ASP A 18 -1.63 13.54 -16.42
CA ASP A 18 -0.61 14.49 -15.93
C ASP A 18 -0.51 14.55 -14.41
N ALA A 19 -1.60 14.23 -13.69
CA ALA A 19 -1.60 14.17 -12.23
C ALA A 19 -0.57 13.17 -11.66
N PHE A 20 -0.16 12.16 -12.44
CA PHE A 20 0.89 11.20 -12.06
C PHE A 20 2.30 11.79 -12.03
N GLN A 21 2.55 12.94 -12.66
CA GLN A 21 3.86 13.60 -12.61
C GLN A 21 4.24 14.06 -11.18
N THR A 22 3.23 14.26 -10.31
CA THR A 22 3.44 14.66 -8.91
C THR A 22 3.49 13.48 -7.93
N VAL A 23 3.37 12.25 -8.44
CA VAL A 23 3.38 11.04 -7.63
C VAL A 23 4.82 10.61 -7.41
N THR A 24 5.16 10.26 -6.17
CA THR A 24 6.49 9.75 -5.81
C THR A 24 6.83 8.51 -6.66
N GLU A 25 8.01 8.54 -7.27
CA GLU A 25 8.54 7.43 -8.05
C GLU A 25 8.66 6.16 -7.17
N GLY A 26 8.35 4.99 -7.74
CA GLY A 26 8.37 3.70 -7.02
C GLY A 26 7.10 3.36 -6.24
N LYS A 27 6.06 4.20 -6.28
CA LYS A 27 4.79 3.92 -5.60
C LYS A 27 3.94 2.92 -6.39
N LEU A 28 3.55 1.82 -5.74
CA LEU A 28 2.72 0.77 -6.32
C LEU A 28 1.23 1.08 -6.19
N TYR A 29 0.51 0.85 -7.29
CA TYR A 29 -0.93 1.01 -7.39
C TYR A 29 -1.54 -0.29 -7.92
N GLU A 30 -2.75 -0.60 -7.51
CA GLU A 30 -3.53 -1.64 -8.18
C GLU A 30 -4.16 -1.04 -9.43
N ALA A 31 -4.07 -1.77 -10.55
CA ALA A 31 -4.65 -1.37 -11.82
C ALA A 31 -5.90 -2.23 -12.10
N ILE A 32 -7.02 -1.55 -12.34
CA ILE A 32 -8.29 -2.18 -12.72
C ILE A 32 -8.59 -1.73 -14.15
N GLU A 33 -8.63 -2.68 -15.09
CA GLU A 33 -8.99 -2.40 -16.49
C GLU A 33 -10.52 -2.50 -16.65
N ILE A 34 -11.14 -1.43 -17.14
CA ILE A 34 -12.56 -1.35 -17.45
C ILE A 34 -12.70 -0.89 -18.90
N GLY A 35 -12.87 -1.85 -19.82
CA GLY A 35 -12.83 -1.56 -21.25
C GLY A 35 -11.43 -1.14 -21.70
N ASN A 36 -11.28 0.07 -22.24
CA ASN A 36 -9.97 0.64 -22.63
C ASN A 36 -9.39 1.60 -21.56
N ASP A 37 -10.11 1.79 -20.46
CA ASP A 37 -9.72 2.66 -19.36
C ASP A 37 -9.05 1.82 -18.25
N ILE A 38 -8.00 2.36 -17.65
CA ILE A 38 -7.24 1.79 -16.54
C ILE A 38 -7.42 2.72 -15.34
N LEU A 39 -8.11 2.20 -14.33
CA LEU A 39 -8.26 2.86 -13.05
C LEU A 39 -7.12 2.44 -12.12
N LEU A 40 -6.37 3.41 -11.62
CA LEU A 40 -5.29 3.19 -10.67
C LEU A 40 -5.78 3.54 -9.27
N VAL A 41 -5.91 2.53 -8.42
CA VAL A 41 -6.30 2.71 -7.03
C VAL A 41 -5.08 2.54 -6.12
N PRO A 42 -4.94 3.35 -5.05
CA PRO A 42 -3.89 3.13 -4.08
C PRO A 42 -4.03 1.71 -3.53
N SER A 43 -2.94 0.94 -3.54
CA SER A 43 -2.97 -0.42 -3.01
C SER A 43 -3.56 -0.40 -1.60
N PRO A 44 -4.64 -1.14 -1.33
CA PRO A 44 -5.30 -1.14 -0.03
C PRO A 44 -4.37 -1.66 1.07
N LEU A 45 -3.33 -2.41 0.71
CA LEU A 45 -2.36 -3.01 1.63
C LEU A 45 -0.96 -2.46 1.37
N ASP A 46 -0.57 -1.52 2.21
CA ASP A 46 0.82 -1.10 2.38
C ASP A 46 1.58 -2.24 3.10
N LYS A 47 2.19 -3.12 2.31
CA LYS A 47 2.87 -4.33 2.81
C LYS A 47 4.00 -4.01 3.79
N ASP A 48 4.71 -2.91 3.58
CA ASP A 48 5.80 -2.47 4.45
C ASP A 48 5.25 -2.03 5.81
N ARG A 49 4.14 -1.27 5.78
CA ARG A 49 3.42 -0.89 6.99
C ARG A 49 2.87 -2.12 7.73
N ILE A 50 2.29 -3.10 7.04
CA ILE A 50 1.78 -4.33 7.66
C ILE A 50 2.92 -5.12 8.30
N THR A 51 4.02 -5.33 7.58
CA THR A 51 5.21 -6.02 8.09
C THR A 51 5.77 -5.33 9.34
N ARG A 52 5.79 -3.99 9.34
CA ARG A 52 6.19 -3.20 10.50
C ARG A 52 5.24 -3.40 11.68
N ILE A 53 3.93 -3.41 11.45
CA ILE A 53 2.93 -3.67 12.50
C ILE A 53 3.15 -5.07 13.10
N GLU A 54 3.26 -6.10 12.26
CA GLU A 54 3.49 -7.48 12.72
C GLU A 54 4.73 -7.59 13.62
N ARG A 55 5.86 -6.99 13.21
CA ARG A 55 7.08 -6.98 14.00
C ARG A 55 6.88 -6.32 15.37
N LEU A 56 6.24 -5.15 15.40
CA LEU A 56 5.99 -4.43 16.65
C LEU A 56 5.04 -5.17 17.57
N THR A 57 4.00 -5.80 17.02
CA THR A 57 3.07 -6.65 17.78
C THR A 57 3.78 -7.84 18.39
N HIS A 58 4.68 -8.50 17.64
CA HIS A 58 5.46 -9.61 18.16
C HIS A 58 6.34 -9.18 19.35
N LEU A 59 7.08 -8.08 19.22
CA LEU A 59 7.90 -7.52 20.29
C LEU A 59 7.06 -7.18 21.53
N SER A 60 5.90 -6.55 21.34
CA SER A 60 5.00 -6.20 22.45
C SER A 60 4.51 -7.43 23.22
N ILE A 61 4.17 -8.52 22.52
CA ILE A 61 3.74 -9.77 23.14
C ILE A 61 4.88 -10.39 23.96
N GLU A 62 6.11 -10.42 23.41
CA GLU A 62 7.26 -10.96 24.12
C GLU A 62 7.58 -10.17 25.39
N GLU A 63 7.59 -8.84 25.31
CA GLU A 63 7.83 -7.97 26.47
C GLU A 63 6.72 -8.11 27.51
N HIS A 64 5.47 -8.22 27.07
CA HIS A 64 4.34 -8.43 27.96
C HIS A 64 4.46 -9.77 28.72
N ARG A 65 4.83 -10.86 28.02
CA ARG A 65 5.06 -12.17 28.65
C ARG A 65 6.18 -12.14 29.68
N LYS A 66 7.31 -11.50 29.36
CA LYS A 66 8.42 -11.30 30.31
C LYS A 66 7.98 -10.54 31.57
N THR A 67 7.07 -9.58 31.41
CA THR A 67 6.52 -8.81 32.53
C THR A 67 5.64 -9.69 33.42
N LEU A 68 4.78 -10.52 32.83
CA LEU A 68 3.93 -11.45 33.56
C LEU A 68 4.74 -12.51 34.33
N GLU A 69 5.79 -13.07 33.71
CA GLU A 69 6.69 -14.04 34.38
C GLU A 69 7.43 -13.44 35.58
N LYS A 70 7.74 -12.13 35.54
CA LYS A 70 8.35 -11.42 36.68
C LYS A 70 7.35 -11.18 37.81
N LEU A 71 6.06 -11.05 37.50
CA LEU A 71 5.01 -10.81 38.48
C LEU A 71 4.49 -12.11 39.15
N SER A 72 4.76 -13.27 38.54
CA SER A 72 4.40 -14.58 39.11
C SER A 72 5.46 -15.16 40.05
N LYS A 73 6.49 -14.39 40.42
CA LYS A 73 7.51 -14.72 41.43
C LYS A 73 7.34 -13.85 42.66
#